data_AF-A0A9D2PFC6-F1
#
_entry.id   AF-A0A9D2PFC6-F1
#
_cell.length_a   1.000
_cell.length_b   1.000
_cell.length_c   1.000
_cell.angle_alpha   90.00
_cell.angle_beta   90.00
_cell.angle_gamma   90.00
#
_symmetry.space_group_name_H-M   'P 1'
#
loop_
_entity.id
_entity.type
_entity.pdbx_description
1 polymer ?
#
loop_
_entity_poly.entity_id
_entity_poly.type
_entity_poly.pdbx_seq_one_letter_code
_entity_poly.pdbx_strand_id
1 'polypeptide(L)'
;MQTSNKMAVAPVGKLIWQMSIPPLISMFLQYSYNLIDSAFVARLSENALTAVSLSFPITTLMNAASIWIGVGVNVLIAGYLGQKKQDEANATVTHGLLLAFGIGALLNLLSLLIMKPYFRAFTSNEEIYQLSIAYMGVCSFMQIPNMVHIA
;
A
#
# COMPACT_ATOMS: atom_id res chain seq x y z
N MET A 1 16.74 -13.53 -32.69
CA MET A 1 17.50 -14.12 -31.56
C MET A 1 17.06 -13.37 -30.30
N GLN A 2 16.30 -13.85 -29.31
CA GLN A 2 15.70 -15.13 -28.94
C GLN A 2 14.20 -14.86 -28.61
N THR A 3 13.30 -15.25 -29.50
CA THR A 3 11.84 -15.12 -29.35
C THR A 3 11.26 -16.46 -28.91
N SER A 4 11.48 -16.84 -27.65
CA SER A 4 10.76 -17.96 -27.07
C SER A 4 10.43 -17.67 -25.62
N ASN A 5 9.14 -17.63 -25.33
CA ASN A 5 8.55 -17.26 -24.05
C ASN A 5 9.01 -18.28 -22.99
N LYS A 6 9.81 -17.85 -22.00
CA LYS A 6 10.34 -18.74 -20.93
C LYS A 6 9.24 -19.48 -20.17
N MET A 7 8.01 -18.94 -20.19
CA MET A 7 6.82 -19.57 -19.60
C MET A 7 6.33 -20.83 -20.35
N ALA A 8 6.76 -21.06 -21.59
CA ALA A 8 6.27 -22.16 -22.43
C ALA A 8 7.23 -23.37 -22.53
N VAL A 9 8.51 -23.23 -22.16
CA VAL A 9 9.55 -24.21 -22.55
C VAL A 9 10.46 -24.70 -21.41
N ALA A 10 10.42 -24.07 -20.23
CA ALA A 10 11.26 -24.46 -19.09
C ALA A 10 10.51 -25.37 -18.10
N PRO A 11 11.19 -26.32 -17.41
CA PRO A 11 10.56 -27.17 -16.42
C PRO A 11 9.94 -26.32 -15.29
N VAL A 12 8.66 -26.59 -14.98
CA VAL A 12 7.80 -25.81 -14.07
C VAL A 12 8.50 -25.47 -12.75
N GLY A 13 9.26 -26.41 -12.16
CA GLY A 13 9.98 -26.19 -10.91
C GLY A 13 11.09 -25.13 -10.97
N LYS A 14 11.87 -25.09 -12.07
CA LYS A 14 12.95 -24.10 -12.25
C LYS A 14 12.38 -22.72 -12.55
N LEU A 15 11.26 -22.66 -13.27
CA LEU A 15 10.57 -21.44 -13.61
C LEU A 15 9.92 -20.78 -12.37
N ILE A 16 9.24 -21.58 -11.54
CA ILE A 16 8.68 -21.13 -10.25
C ILE A 16 9.81 -20.58 -9.37
N TRP A 17 10.91 -21.32 -9.20
CA TRP A 17 12.03 -20.84 -8.39
C TRP A 17 12.61 -19.51 -8.93
N GLN A 18 12.85 -19.41 -10.24
CA GLN A 18 13.47 -18.22 -10.83
C GLN A 18 12.55 -16.99 -10.83
N MET A 19 11.22 -17.17 -10.90
CA MET A 19 10.25 -16.07 -10.86
C MET A 19 9.79 -15.73 -9.44
N SER A 20 9.84 -16.67 -8.49
CA SER A 20 9.42 -16.45 -7.10
C SER A 20 10.55 -15.96 -6.19
N ILE A 21 11.82 -16.26 -6.47
CA ILE A 21 12.95 -15.74 -5.67
C ILE A 21 12.93 -14.20 -5.58
N PRO A 22 12.84 -13.44 -6.70
CA PRO A 22 12.94 -11.98 -6.61
C PRO A 22 11.80 -11.34 -5.79
N PRO A 23 10.52 -11.74 -5.95
CA PRO A 23 9.44 -11.31 -5.06
C PRO A 23 9.66 -11.72 -3.60
N LEU A 24 10.09 -12.96 -3.34
CA LEU A 24 10.31 -13.44 -1.97
C LEU A 24 11.37 -12.63 -1.23
N ILE A 25 12.50 -12.34 -1.88
CA ILE A 25 13.57 -11.51 -1.30
C ILE A 25 13.06 -10.08 -1.07
N SER A 26 12.33 -9.52 -2.03
CA SER A 26 11.77 -8.16 -1.91
C SER A 26 10.80 -8.07 -0.73
N MET A 27 9.90 -9.04 -0.57
CA MET A 27 8.97 -9.10 0.56
C MET A 27 9.72 -9.31 1.89
N PHE A 28 10.74 -10.17 1.92
CA PHE A 28 11.55 -10.39 3.13
C PHE A 28 12.25 -9.10 3.59
N LEU A 29 12.85 -8.35 2.66
CA LEU A 29 13.49 -7.07 2.95
C LEU A 29 12.45 -6.01 3.37
N GLN A 30 11.29 -5.99 2.73
CA GLN A 30 10.18 -5.10 3.09
C GLN A 30 9.75 -5.33 4.54
N TYR A 31 9.51 -6.59 4.95
CA TYR A 31 9.10 -6.89 6.33
C TYR A 31 10.21 -6.61 7.34
N SER A 32 11.47 -6.93 7.00
CA SER A 32 12.62 -6.61 7.86
C SER A 32 12.76 -5.11 8.08
N TYR A 33 12.53 -4.30 7.05
CA TYR A 33 12.54 -2.84 7.17
C TYR A 33 11.42 -2.33 8.06
N ASN A 34 10.19 -2.84 7.89
CA ASN A 34 9.06 -2.50 8.77
C ASN A 34 9.37 -2.84 10.24
N LEU A 35 10.04 -3.97 10.50
CA LEU A 35 10.45 -4.36 11.85
C LEU A 35 11.52 -3.42 12.43
N ILE A 36 12.54 -3.07 11.65
CA ILE A 36 13.62 -2.18 12.10
C ILE A 36 13.11 -0.76 12.34
N ASP A 37 12.28 -0.24 11.43
CA ASP A 37 11.66 1.08 11.57
C ASP A 37 10.79 1.15 12.82
N SER A 38 9.90 0.17 13.01
CA SER A 38 9.09 0.07 14.23
C SER A 38 9.92 -0.08 15.49
N ALA A 39 11.06 -0.81 15.46
CA ALA A 39 11.95 -0.96 16.61
C ALA A 39 12.77 0.31 16.92
N PHE A 40 13.12 1.11 15.91
CA PHE A 40 13.77 2.40 16.08
C PHE A 40 12.80 3.43 16.66
N VAL A 41 11.57 3.48 16.15
CA VAL A 41 10.49 4.32 16.70
C VAL A 41 10.15 3.90 18.13
N ALA A 42 10.16 2.59 18.42
CA ALA A 42 9.96 2.05 19.77
C ALA A 42 10.99 2.53 20.79
N ARG A 43 12.25 2.70 20.36
CA ARG A 43 13.37 3.12 21.23
C ARG A 43 13.43 4.63 21.48
N LEU A 44 12.72 5.45 20.70
CA LEU A 44 12.74 6.91 20.87
C LEU A 44 11.74 7.43 21.92
N SER A 45 10.60 6.76 22.15
CA SER A 45 9.64 7.09 23.22
C SER A 45 8.58 5.99 23.39
N GLU A 46 8.35 5.54 24.63
CA GLU A 46 7.31 4.56 25.00
C GLU A 46 5.89 5.06 24.63
N ASN A 47 5.69 6.38 24.70
CA ASN A 47 4.47 7.06 24.28
C ASN A 47 4.33 7.08 22.74
N ALA A 48 5.45 7.20 22.02
CA ALA A 48 5.45 7.15 20.56
C ALA A 48 5.17 5.75 20.02
N LEU A 49 5.71 4.69 20.64
CA LEU A 49 5.39 3.31 20.28
C LEU A 49 3.90 3.03 20.42
N THR A 50 3.33 3.45 21.56
CA THR A 50 1.89 3.31 21.83
C THR A 50 1.04 4.04 20.76
N ALA A 51 1.44 5.25 20.38
CA ALA A 51 0.79 6.02 19.32
C ALA A 51 0.87 5.34 17.94
N VAL A 52 2.03 4.75 17.60
CA VAL A 52 2.22 4.02 16.34
C VAL A 52 1.40 2.72 16.34
N SER A 53 1.40 1.95 17.43
CA SER A 53 0.59 0.72 17.53
C SER A 53 -0.91 1.00 17.44
N LEU A 54 -1.39 2.12 18.00
CA LEU A 54 -2.78 2.56 17.86
C LEU A 54 -3.11 3.00 16.43
N SER A 55 -2.14 3.58 15.71
CA SER A 55 -2.29 4.00 14.32
C SER A 55 -2.29 2.82 13.35
N PHE A 56 -1.63 1.71 13.70
CA PHE A 56 -1.38 0.55 12.84
C PHE A 56 -2.63 -0.08 12.19
N PRO A 57 -3.77 -0.26 12.89
CA PRO A 57 -4.98 -0.79 12.26
C PRO A 57 -5.52 0.12 11.16
N ILE A 58 -5.49 1.44 11.39
CA ILE A 58 -5.96 2.44 10.42
C ILE A 58 -5.03 2.45 9.20
N THR A 59 -3.72 2.51 9.39
CA THR A 59 -2.76 2.45 8.27
C THR A 59 -2.83 1.13 7.52
N THR A 60 -3.05 0.00 8.20
CA THR A 60 -3.23 -1.30 7.54
C THR A 60 -4.48 -1.32 6.66
N LEU A 61 -5.60 -0.77 7.14
CA LEU A 61 -6.82 -0.63 6.34
C LEU A 61 -6.62 0.29 5.13
N MET A 62 -5.93 1.41 5.30
CA MET A 62 -5.59 2.32 4.19
C MET A 62 -4.71 1.63 3.14
N ASN A 63 -3.71 0.86 3.57
CA ASN A 63 -2.86 0.08 2.67
C ASN A 63 -3.62 -1.04 1.96
N ALA A 64 -4.48 -1.78 2.68
CA ALA A 64 -5.30 -2.83 2.09
C ALA A 64 -6.23 -2.28 1.00
N ALA A 65 -6.86 -1.13 1.24
CA ALA A 65 -7.69 -0.47 0.24
C ALA A 65 -6.88 0.04 -0.96
N SER A 66 -5.67 0.57 -0.72
CA SER A 66 -4.75 1.01 -1.79
C SER A 66 -4.37 -0.15 -2.71
N ILE A 67 -4.00 -1.30 -2.13
CA ILE A 67 -3.67 -2.52 -2.86
C ILE A 67 -4.90 -3.07 -3.61
N TRP A 68 -6.08 -3.05 -2.98
CA TRP A 68 -7.32 -3.51 -3.61
C TRP A 68 -7.62 -2.74 -4.91
N ILE A 69 -7.46 -1.42 -4.91
CA ILE A 69 -7.69 -0.58 -6.09
C ILE A 69 -6.63 -0.85 -7.16
N GLY A 70 -5.34 -0.81 -6.80
CA GLY A 70 -4.27 -0.96 -7.78
C GLY A 70 -4.26 -2.36 -8.43
N VAL A 71 -4.51 -3.41 -7.65
CA VAL A 71 -4.68 -4.77 -8.20
C VAL A 71 -5.92 -4.85 -9.10
N GLY A 72 -7.05 -4.23 -8.70
CA GLY A 72 -8.27 -4.21 -9.51
C GLY A 72 -8.10 -3.51 -10.86
N VAL A 73 -7.44 -2.35 -10.88
CA VAL A 73 -7.13 -1.59 -12.10
C VAL A 73 -6.12 -2.34 -12.98
N ASN A 74 -5.07 -2.92 -12.39
CA ASN A 74 -4.06 -3.68 -13.11
C ASN A 74 -4.64 -4.94 -13.80
N VAL A 75 -5.60 -5.63 -13.16
CA VAL A 75 -6.27 -6.79 -13.78
C VAL A 75 -7.07 -6.38 -15.03
N LEU A 76 -7.77 -5.24 -14.98
CA LEU A 76 -8.50 -4.71 -16.14
C LEU A 76 -7.53 -4.34 -17.27
N ILE A 77 -6.46 -3.60 -16.95
CA ILE A 77 -5.41 -3.21 -17.91
C ILE A 77 -4.79 -4.45 -18.57
N ALA A 78 -4.41 -5.46 -17.78
CA ALA A 78 -3.86 -6.71 -18.28
C ALA A 78 -4.82 -7.45 -19.23
N GLY A 79 -6.13 -7.41 -18.94
CA GLY A 79 -7.17 -7.96 -19.80
C GLY A 79 -7.25 -7.28 -21.17
N TYR A 80 -7.24 -5.94 -21.20
CA TYR A 80 -7.28 -5.17 -22.46
C TYR A 80 -5.99 -5.31 -23.28
N LEU A 81 -4.83 -5.31 -22.62
CA LEU A 81 -3.53 -5.59 -23.25
C LEU A 81 -3.49 -7.00 -23.86
N GLY A 82 -4.02 -8.01 -23.16
CA GLY A 82 -4.13 -9.38 -23.67
C GLY A 82 -4.99 -9.50 -24.94
N GLN A 83 -6.02 -8.65 -25.07
CA GLN A 83 -6.88 -8.56 -26.26
C GLN A 83 -6.26 -7.73 -27.40
N LYS A 84 -5.01 -7.24 -27.25
CA LYS A 84 -4.35 -6.30 -28.18
C LYS A 84 -5.10 -4.98 -28.41
N LYS A 85 -5.99 -4.59 -27.50
CA LYS A 85 -6.76 -3.33 -27.56
C LYS A 85 -6.01 -2.22 -26.81
N GLN A 86 -4.95 -1.70 -27.42
CA GLN A 86 -4.07 -0.68 -26.84
C GLN A 86 -4.82 0.61 -26.48
N ASP A 87 -5.73 1.06 -27.35
CA ASP A 87 -6.50 2.31 -27.13
C ASP A 87 -7.41 2.21 -25.90
N GLU A 88 -8.10 1.07 -25.74
CA GLU A 88 -8.96 0.84 -24.58
C GLU A 88 -8.17 0.62 -23.30
N ALA A 89 -6.98 0.00 -23.38
CA ALA A 89 -6.07 -0.11 -22.25
C ALA A 89 -5.63 1.29 -21.77
N ASN A 90 -5.29 2.19 -22.69
CA ASN A 90 -4.83 3.54 -22.34
C ASN A 90 -5.97 4.41 -21.76
N ALA A 91 -7.19 4.26 -22.28
CA ALA A 91 -8.38 4.87 -21.68
C ALA A 91 -8.65 4.31 -20.26
N THR A 92 -8.51 3.01 -20.07
CA THR A 92 -8.68 2.34 -18.78
C THR A 92 -7.64 2.79 -17.76
N VAL A 93 -6.38 2.98 -18.16
CA VAL A 93 -5.33 3.56 -17.30
C VAL A 93 -5.74 4.97 -16.87
N THR A 94 -6.17 5.81 -17.81
CA THR A 94 -6.54 7.21 -17.51
C THR A 94 -7.73 7.30 -16.55
N HIS A 95 -8.78 6.51 -16.79
CA HIS A 95 -9.94 6.44 -15.90
C HIS A 95 -9.62 5.76 -14.57
N GLY A 96 -8.75 4.74 -14.57
CA GLY A 96 -8.28 4.04 -13.38
C GLY A 96 -7.48 4.94 -12.46
N LEU A 97 -6.60 5.77 -13.02
CA LEU A 97 -5.82 6.76 -12.26
C LEU A 97 -6.72 7.83 -11.63
N LEU A 98 -7.72 8.32 -12.37
CA LEU A 98 -8.71 9.28 -11.85
C LEU A 98 -9.56 8.66 -10.73
N LEU A 99 -10.01 7.41 -10.89
CA LEU A 99 -10.74 6.66 -9.87
C LEU A 99 -9.88 6.42 -8.62
N ALA A 100 -8.62 6.03 -8.81
CA ALA A 100 -7.67 5.88 -7.72
C ALA A 100 -7.51 7.21 -6.97
N PHE A 101 -7.25 8.32 -7.66
CA PHE A 101 -7.15 9.62 -7.02
C PHE A 101 -8.42 10.00 -6.22
N GLY A 102 -9.61 9.78 -6.79
CA GLY A 102 -10.88 10.06 -6.12
C GLY A 102 -11.11 9.22 -4.87
N ILE A 103 -10.87 7.91 -4.93
CA ILE A 103 -11.01 7.02 -3.77
C ILE A 103 -9.93 7.31 -2.73
N GLY A 104 -8.72 7.68 -3.14
CA GLY A 104 -7.64 8.03 -2.24
C GLY A 104 -7.93 9.29 -1.44
N ALA A 105 -8.49 10.32 -2.10
CA ALA A 105 -8.99 11.51 -1.44
C ALA A 105 -10.13 11.19 -0.44
N LEU A 106 -11.07 10.31 -0.82
CA LEU A 106 -12.16 9.89 0.06
C LEU A 106 -11.65 9.14 1.30
N LEU A 107 -10.72 8.20 1.13
CA LEU A 107 -10.12 7.43 2.22
C LEU A 107 -9.29 8.33 3.14
N ASN A 108 -8.56 9.30 2.60
CA ASN A 108 -7.83 10.29 3.39
C ASN A 108 -8.79 11.12 4.26
N LEU A 109 -9.89 11.61 3.67
CA LEU A 109 -10.90 12.38 4.40
C LEU A 109 -11.57 11.53 5.50
N LEU A 110 -11.89 10.27 5.20
CA LEU A 110 -12.42 9.32 6.18
C LEU A 110 -11.43 9.06 7.32
N SER A 111 -10.13 8.88 7.01
CA SER A 111 -9.08 8.69 8.00
C SER A 111 -8.98 9.89 8.95
N LEU A 112 -8.98 11.12 8.42
CA LEU A 112 -8.94 12.34 9.24
C LEU A 112 -10.19 12.53 10.12
N LEU A 113 -11.36 12.11 9.64
CA LEU A 113 -12.61 12.16 10.41
C LEU A 113 -12.65 11.09 11.51
N ILE A 114 -12.16 9.88 11.22
CA ILE A 114 -12.18 8.74 12.14
C ILE A 114 -11.05 8.83 13.18
N MET A 115 -9.91 9.46 12.85
CA MET A 115 -8.76 9.50 13.77
C MET A 115 -9.09 10.21 15.09
N LYS A 116 -9.86 11.32 15.05
CA LYS A 116 -10.18 12.12 16.24
C LYS A 116 -11.01 11.35 17.28
N PRO A 117 -12.16 10.72 16.93
CA PRO A 117 -12.91 9.91 17.88
C PRO A 117 -12.19 8.61 18.24
N TYR A 118 -11.46 8.00 17.29
CA TYR A 118 -10.72 6.77 17.56
C TYR A 118 -9.61 6.98 18.61
N PHE A 119 -8.73 7.96 18.42
CA PHE A 119 -7.66 8.21 19.40
C PHE A 119 -8.18 8.69 20.75
N ARG A 120 -9.30 9.44 20.78
CA ARG A 120 -9.92 9.89 22.03
C ARG A 120 -10.63 8.74 22.79
N ALA A 121 -11.08 7.70 22.10
CA ALA A 121 -11.66 6.51 22.73
C ALA A 121 -10.59 5.57 23.31
N PHE A 122 -9.40 5.53 22.70
CA PHE A 122 -8.32 4.63 23.10
C PHE A 122 -7.30 5.25 24.07
N THR A 123 -7.19 6.58 24.13
CA THR A 123 -6.27 7.24 25.08
C THR A 123 -6.87 8.50 25.68
N SER A 124 -6.63 8.71 26.98
CA SER A 124 -6.99 9.93 27.72
C SER A 124 -5.79 10.84 27.96
N ASN A 125 -4.58 10.43 27.54
CA ASN A 125 -3.36 11.20 27.70
C ASN A 125 -3.16 12.15 26.51
N GLU A 126 -3.17 13.45 26.79
CA GLU A 126 -3.08 14.53 25.80
C GLU A 126 -1.79 14.45 24.95
N GLU A 127 -0.69 13.98 25.55
CA GLU A 127 0.59 13.86 24.85
C GLU A 127 0.56 12.76 23.77
N ILE A 128 -0.05 11.60 24.09
CA ILE A 128 -0.23 10.49 23.15
C ILE A 128 -1.23 10.88 22.04
N TYR A 129 -2.27 11.64 22.39
CA TYR A 129 -3.26 12.13 21.43
C TYR A 129 -2.64 13.06 20.39
N GLN A 130 -1.86 14.05 20.82
CA GLN A 130 -1.18 14.99 19.92
C GLN A 130 -0.16 14.27 19.02
N LEU A 131 0.61 13.33 19.58
CA LEU A 131 1.57 12.54 18.81
C LEU A 131 0.88 11.66 17.75
N SER A 132 -0.24 11.02 18.12
CA SER A 132 -1.03 10.16 17.23
C SER A 132 -1.63 10.94 16.06
N ILE A 133 -2.14 12.16 16.31
CA ILE A 133 -2.66 13.02 15.25
C ILE A 133 -1.55 13.51 14.33
N ALA A 134 -0.39 13.91 14.86
CA ALA A 134 0.75 14.34 14.05
C ALA A 134 1.24 13.19 13.15
N TYR A 135 1.38 11.98 13.70
CA TYR A 135 1.78 10.80 12.94
C TYR A 135 0.75 10.43 11.87
N MET A 136 -0.54 10.38 12.23
CA MET A 136 -1.62 10.05 11.29
C MET A 136 -1.77 11.11 10.18
N GLY A 137 -1.50 12.38 10.47
CA GLY A 137 -1.49 13.45 9.47
C GLY A 137 -0.40 13.24 8.41
N VAL A 138 0.82 12.89 8.85
CA VAL A 138 1.93 12.55 7.94
C VAL A 138 1.61 11.31 7.12
N CYS A 139 1.12 10.24 7.75
CA CYS A 139 0.72 9.01 7.05
C CYS A 139 -0.39 9.26 6.02
N SER A 140 -1.40 10.04 6.38
CA SER A 140 -2.52 10.35 5.48
C SER A 140 -2.05 11.12 4.25
N PHE A 141 -1.17 12.11 4.42
CA PHE A 141 -0.58 12.85 3.31
C PHE A 141 0.28 11.95 2.41
N MET A 142 1.09 11.06 3.00
CA MET A 142 1.97 10.14 2.29
C MET A 142 1.22 8.99 1.61
N GLN A 143 -0.02 8.70 2.00
CA GLN A 143 -0.86 7.68 1.37
C GLN A 143 -1.26 8.05 -0.07
N ILE A 144 -1.46 9.35 -0.36
CA ILE A 144 -1.88 9.84 -1.69
C ILE A 144 -0.87 9.42 -2.79
N PRO A 145 0.44 9.70 -2.66
CA PRO A 145 1.42 9.25 -3.65
C PRO A 145 1.59 7.73 -3.66
N ASN A 146 1.38 7.03 -2.54
CA ASN A 146 1.45 5.57 -2.49
C ASN A 146 0.33 4.93 -3.34
N MET A 147 -0.88 5.49 -3.32
CA MET A 147 -1.97 5.04 -4.18
C MET A 147 -1.71 5.26 -5.68
N VAL A 148 -1.04 6.35 -6.03
CA VAL A 148 -0.67 6.66 -7.43
C VAL A 148 0.44 5.72 -7.93
N HIS A 149 1.30 5.21 -7.06
CA HIS A 149 2.35 4.26 -7.44
C HIS A 149 1.83 2.83 -7.70
N ILE A 150 0.69 2.46 -7.10
CA ILE A 150 0.10 1.11 -7.20
C ILE A 150 -0.90 1.02 -8.38
N ALA A 151 -1.52 2.14 -8.79
CA ALA A 151 -2.43 2.23 -9.94
C ALA A 151 -1.68 2.43 -11.26
#